data_AF-A0A919NR76-F1
#
_entry.id   AF-A0A919NR76-F1
#
_cell.length_a   1.000
_cell.length_b   1.000
_cell.length_c   1.000
_cell.angle_alpha   90.00
_cell.angle_beta   90.00
_cell.angle_gamma   90.00
#
_symmetry.space_group_name_H-M   'P 1'
#
loop_
_entity.id
_entity.type
_entity.pdbx_description
1 polymer ?
#
loop_
_entity_poly.entity_id
_entity_poly.type
_entity_poly.pdbx_seq_one_letter_code
_entity_poly.pdbx_strand_id
1 'polypeptide(L)'
;MTERMPFVSTGALPEPDLVRRAVDEAYDLFKGVDTGRPSTTYPALADVPAHLFGLCAAGVSGLRYEAGDADHGFAMMSVAKPFVFALVCEALGAGLLRERLGVNATGLPFNSLAAVERGPGGRTNPMVNSGAIGTVSLAPGADVEQKWAFVRAGLSRFAGRELLLDEEIFPSVAATNHRNRALANLLATYGELGCDPADAVDLYTRQSCLRVTATDLASMGAVLANGGVHPRTGERLVAAPVCHYTLAVMATAGLYETSGDWLYDVGVPGKSGIGGGIVVVSPGKGALAAFSPPLDEYGNSVRGQLAAGHLSQRLGLTLFASEPSAR
;
A
#
# COMPACT_ATOMS: atom_id res chain seq x y z
N MET A 1 -15.42 -12.46 34.10
CA MET A 1 -14.18 -13.13 33.69
C MET A 1 -13.66 -12.39 32.48
N THR A 2 -12.63 -11.58 32.64
CA THR A 2 -11.99 -10.82 31.57
C THR A 2 -11.26 -11.81 30.66
N GLU A 3 -11.72 -11.92 29.42
CA GLU A 3 -11.15 -12.77 28.38
C GLU A 3 -9.68 -12.35 28.16
N ARG A 4 -8.72 -13.18 28.58
CA ARG A 4 -7.32 -13.00 28.18
C ARG A 4 -7.21 -13.37 26.71
N MET A 5 -6.94 -12.39 25.86
CA MET A 5 -6.56 -12.63 24.47
C MET A 5 -5.33 -11.79 24.12
N PRO A 6 -4.13 -12.41 24.04
CA PRO A 6 -3.07 -11.88 23.19
C PRO A 6 -2.48 -13.01 22.36
N PHE A 7 -3.21 -13.45 21.32
CA PHE A 7 -2.61 -14.40 20.39
C PHE A 7 -1.41 -13.76 19.68
N VAL A 8 -0.21 -14.34 19.79
CA VAL A 8 0.96 -13.96 18.98
C VAL A 8 1.32 -15.15 18.09
N SER A 9 0.79 -15.17 16.86
CA SER A 9 1.18 -16.19 15.89
C SER A 9 2.52 -15.86 15.22
N THR A 10 3.28 -16.88 14.84
CA THR A 10 4.54 -16.73 14.10
C THR A 10 4.44 -17.21 12.65
N GLY A 11 3.24 -17.50 12.12
CA GLY A 11 3.14 -17.95 10.72
C GLY A 11 1.76 -18.16 10.10
N ALA A 12 0.65 -18.23 10.82
CA ALA A 12 -0.68 -18.34 10.21
C ALA A 12 -1.68 -17.38 10.85
N LEU A 13 -2.74 -17.03 10.13
CA LEU A 13 -3.90 -16.45 10.79
C LEU A 13 -4.48 -17.47 11.81
N PRO A 14 -5.20 -17.00 12.85
CA PRO A 14 -5.94 -17.90 13.73
C PRO A 14 -6.97 -18.76 12.97
N GLU A 15 -7.66 -19.62 13.71
CA GLU A 15 -8.74 -20.44 13.16
C GLU A 15 -9.76 -19.62 12.35
N PRO A 16 -10.26 -20.14 11.20
CA PRO A 16 -11.12 -19.41 10.28
C PRO A 16 -12.30 -18.69 10.92
N ASP A 17 -12.95 -19.33 11.90
CA ASP A 17 -14.11 -18.74 12.60
C ASP A 17 -13.71 -17.53 13.45
N LEU A 18 -12.51 -17.52 14.02
CA LEU A 18 -12.00 -16.36 14.77
C LEU A 18 -11.70 -15.20 13.82
N VAL A 19 -11.09 -15.49 12.66
CA VAL A 19 -10.79 -14.46 11.64
C VAL A 19 -12.08 -13.84 11.12
N ARG A 20 -13.07 -14.67 10.77
CA ARG A 20 -14.40 -14.23 10.35
C ARG A 20 -15.04 -13.30 11.39
N ARG A 21 -15.16 -13.77 12.64
CA ARG A 21 -15.76 -12.96 13.72
C ARG A 21 -15.02 -11.64 13.94
N ALA A 22 -13.69 -11.64 13.91
CA ALA A 22 -12.92 -10.42 14.11
C ALA A 22 -13.12 -9.40 12.98
N VAL A 23 -13.23 -9.84 11.73
CA VAL A 23 -13.51 -8.96 10.58
C VAL A 23 -14.93 -8.38 10.68
N ASP A 24 -15.92 -9.20 11.02
CA ASP A 24 -17.30 -8.74 11.19
C ASP A 24 -17.42 -7.75 12.37
N GLU A 25 -16.75 -8.06 13.49
CA GLU A 25 -16.69 -7.17 14.67
C GLU A 25 -16.02 -5.83 14.33
N ALA A 26 -14.88 -5.85 13.63
CA ALA A 26 -14.20 -4.62 13.22
C ALA A 26 -15.08 -3.77 12.29
N TYR A 27 -15.81 -4.39 11.37
CA TYR A 27 -16.76 -3.68 10.52
C TYR A 27 -17.87 -3.03 11.36
N ASP A 28 -18.50 -3.78 12.26
CA ASP A 28 -19.61 -3.29 13.08
C ASP A 28 -19.20 -2.18 14.04
N LEU A 29 -18.00 -2.27 14.64
CA LEU A 29 -17.46 -1.24 15.53
C LEU A 29 -17.22 0.09 14.82
N PHE A 30 -16.77 0.06 13.56
CA PHE A 30 -16.26 1.26 12.90
C PHE A 30 -17.12 1.78 11.74
N LYS A 31 -18.12 1.03 11.26
CA LYS A 31 -18.98 1.48 10.14
C LYS A 31 -19.67 2.82 10.38
N GLY A 32 -20.00 3.11 11.64
CA GLY A 32 -20.67 4.35 12.06
C GLY A 32 -19.75 5.53 12.39
N VAL A 33 -18.42 5.37 12.29
CA VAL A 33 -17.49 6.48 12.51
C VAL A 33 -17.57 7.44 11.31
N ASP A 34 -17.86 8.71 11.59
CA ASP A 34 -18.14 9.77 10.61
C ASP A 34 -17.10 10.91 10.61
N THR A 35 -15.96 10.69 11.28
CA THR A 35 -14.85 11.66 11.30
C THR A 35 -13.97 11.56 10.06
N GLY A 36 -13.23 12.65 9.79
CA GLY A 36 -12.42 12.79 8.58
C GLY A 36 -13.21 13.30 7.37
N ARG A 37 -12.55 13.43 6.22
CA ARG A 37 -13.16 13.92 4.96
C ARG A 37 -12.53 13.25 3.73
N PRO A 38 -13.28 13.00 2.64
CA PRO A 38 -12.68 12.56 1.38
C PRO A 38 -11.58 13.51 0.91
N SER A 39 -10.59 12.97 0.18
CA SER A 39 -9.49 13.79 -0.33
C SER A 39 -9.99 14.80 -1.36
N THR A 40 -9.55 16.05 -1.22
CA THR A 40 -9.77 17.11 -2.21
C THR A 40 -8.53 17.36 -3.08
N THR A 41 -7.51 16.50 -2.99
CA THR A 41 -6.26 16.63 -3.75
C THR A 41 -6.52 16.58 -5.26
N TYR A 42 -7.45 15.72 -5.67
CA TYR A 42 -7.92 15.58 -7.04
C TYR A 42 -9.44 15.68 -7.03
N PRO A 43 -10.08 16.49 -7.90
CA PRO A 43 -11.51 16.75 -7.84
C PRO A 43 -12.37 15.48 -7.76
N ALA A 44 -12.11 14.49 -8.61
CA ALA A 44 -12.91 13.27 -8.66
C ALA A 44 -12.84 12.39 -7.39
N LEU A 45 -11.84 12.59 -6.50
CA LEU A 45 -11.81 11.87 -5.21
C LEU A 45 -12.79 12.45 -4.18
N ALA A 46 -13.16 13.72 -4.34
CA ALA A 46 -14.11 14.37 -3.44
C ALA A 46 -15.55 13.84 -3.63
N ASP A 47 -15.84 13.32 -4.82
CA ASP A 47 -17.16 12.81 -5.21
C ASP A 47 -17.39 11.34 -4.80
N VAL A 48 -16.35 10.65 -4.32
CA VAL A 48 -16.47 9.26 -3.86
C VAL A 48 -17.37 9.21 -2.61
N PRO A 49 -18.43 8.36 -2.58
CA PRO A 49 -19.38 8.37 -1.48
C PRO A 49 -18.74 8.09 -0.11
N ALA A 50 -18.80 9.08 0.79
CA ALA A 50 -18.12 9.02 2.08
C ALA A 50 -18.59 7.88 3.01
N HIS A 51 -19.80 7.34 2.80
CA HIS A 51 -20.34 6.27 3.64
C HIS A 51 -19.69 4.89 3.38
N LEU A 52 -19.07 4.68 2.22
CA LEU A 52 -18.50 3.39 1.81
C LEU A 52 -17.45 2.90 2.79
N PHE A 53 -17.59 1.64 3.21
CA PHE A 53 -16.63 0.99 4.10
C PHE A 53 -16.54 -0.50 3.80
N GLY A 54 -15.37 -0.93 3.32
CA GLY A 54 -15.09 -2.34 3.01
C GLY A 54 -13.85 -2.83 3.74
N LEU A 55 -13.89 -4.06 4.25
CA LEU A 55 -12.78 -4.76 4.89
C LEU A 55 -12.55 -6.10 4.22
N CYS A 56 -11.29 -6.50 4.04
CA CYS A 56 -10.93 -7.86 3.67
C CYS A 56 -9.68 -8.33 4.41
N ALA A 57 -9.74 -9.51 5.03
CA ALA A 57 -8.56 -10.25 5.48
C ALA A 57 -8.26 -11.39 4.51
N ALA A 58 -6.99 -11.58 4.11
CA ALA A 58 -6.56 -12.67 3.25
C ALA A 58 -5.36 -13.39 3.88
N GLY A 59 -5.51 -14.70 4.13
CA GLY A 59 -4.43 -15.53 4.66
C GLY A 59 -3.49 -16.04 3.56
N VAL A 60 -2.27 -16.43 3.94
CA VAL A 60 -1.33 -17.10 3.01
C VAL A 60 -1.83 -18.48 2.55
N SER A 61 -2.85 -19.03 3.20
CA SER A 61 -3.57 -20.24 2.76
C SER A 61 -4.52 -19.97 1.57
N GLY A 62 -4.78 -18.71 1.23
CA GLY A 62 -5.70 -18.31 0.17
C GLY A 62 -7.15 -18.10 0.64
N LEU A 63 -7.47 -18.35 1.91
CA LEU A 63 -8.76 -18.01 2.50
C LEU A 63 -8.92 -16.49 2.62
N ARG A 64 -10.13 -16.00 2.36
CA ARG A 64 -10.48 -14.58 2.42
C ARG A 64 -11.70 -14.33 3.28
N TYR A 65 -11.71 -13.20 3.95
CA TYR A 65 -12.76 -12.80 4.86
C TYR A 65 -13.16 -11.35 4.62
N GLU A 66 -14.28 -11.15 3.93
CA GLU A 66 -14.79 -9.84 3.52
C GLU A 66 -15.94 -9.36 4.42
N ALA A 67 -16.05 -8.04 4.64
CA ALA A 67 -17.20 -7.38 5.28
C ALA A 67 -17.46 -6.01 4.65
N GLY A 68 -18.74 -5.60 4.61
CA GLY A 68 -19.15 -4.31 4.02
C GLY A 68 -18.91 -4.22 2.52
N ASP A 69 -18.49 -3.04 2.07
CA ASP A 69 -18.25 -2.70 0.66
C ASP A 69 -16.88 -3.23 0.15
N ALA A 70 -16.47 -4.42 0.58
CA ALA A 70 -15.13 -4.98 0.31
C ALA A 70 -14.80 -5.11 -1.18
N ASP A 71 -15.82 -5.34 -2.01
CA ASP A 71 -15.73 -5.48 -3.46
C ASP A 71 -16.04 -4.18 -4.24
N HIS A 72 -16.24 -3.05 -3.54
CA HIS A 72 -16.37 -1.77 -4.20
C HIS A 72 -15.05 -1.38 -4.88
N GLY A 73 -15.13 -0.98 -6.16
CA GLY A 73 -13.97 -0.56 -6.94
C GLY A 73 -13.58 0.89 -6.65
N PHE A 74 -12.30 1.14 -6.37
CA PHE A 74 -11.73 2.48 -6.15
C PHE A 74 -10.32 2.58 -6.74
N ALA A 75 -9.84 3.81 -6.96
CA ALA A 75 -8.48 4.05 -7.43
C ALA A 75 -7.43 3.69 -6.36
N MET A 76 -6.44 2.88 -6.73
CA MET A 76 -5.41 2.34 -5.84
C MET A 76 -4.56 3.43 -5.15
N MET A 77 -4.33 4.56 -5.82
CA MET A 77 -3.51 5.68 -5.38
C MET A 77 -2.13 5.23 -4.84
N SER A 78 -1.63 5.84 -3.76
CA SER A 78 -0.32 5.51 -3.17
C SER A 78 -0.19 4.07 -2.67
N VAL A 79 -1.26 3.28 -2.60
CA VAL A 79 -1.17 1.84 -2.26
C VAL A 79 -0.43 1.05 -3.33
N ALA A 80 -0.34 1.55 -4.57
CA ALA A 80 0.44 0.94 -5.65
C ALA A 80 1.95 0.86 -5.37
N LYS A 81 2.48 1.85 -4.64
CA LYS A 81 3.91 2.08 -4.45
C LYS A 81 4.71 0.87 -3.97
N PRO A 82 4.33 0.16 -2.88
CA PRO A 82 5.06 -1.01 -2.43
C PRO A 82 5.12 -2.12 -3.48
N PHE A 83 4.02 -2.35 -4.21
CA PHE A 83 3.97 -3.41 -5.22
C PHE A 83 4.82 -3.07 -6.44
N VAL A 84 4.82 -1.82 -6.89
CA VAL A 84 5.69 -1.38 -7.97
C VAL A 84 7.16 -1.39 -7.55
N PHE A 85 7.46 -1.00 -6.31
CA PHE A 85 8.81 -1.16 -5.75
C PHE A 85 9.26 -2.62 -5.73
N ALA A 86 8.39 -3.55 -5.34
CA ALA A 86 8.69 -4.99 -5.39
C ALA A 86 8.98 -5.46 -6.83
N LEU A 87 8.14 -5.09 -7.81
CA LEU A 87 8.32 -5.47 -9.21
C LEU A 87 9.66 -4.96 -9.78
N VAL A 88 10.01 -3.70 -9.51
CA VAL A 88 11.24 -3.12 -10.04
C VAL A 88 12.47 -3.66 -9.28
N CYS A 89 12.35 -3.93 -7.98
CA CYS A 89 13.40 -4.64 -7.23
C CYS A 89 13.65 -6.05 -7.76
N GLU A 90 12.60 -6.78 -8.13
CA GLU A 90 12.74 -8.11 -8.74
C GLU A 90 13.47 -8.03 -10.09
N ALA A 91 13.14 -7.02 -10.91
CA ALA A 91 13.73 -6.88 -12.23
C ALA A 91 15.19 -6.39 -12.21
N LEU A 92 15.53 -5.47 -11.31
CA LEU A 92 16.81 -4.75 -11.36
C LEU A 92 17.70 -4.95 -10.12
N GLY A 93 17.19 -5.60 -9.08
CA GLY A 93 17.90 -5.87 -7.84
C GLY A 93 17.75 -4.75 -6.79
N ALA A 94 17.35 -5.13 -5.58
CA ALA A 94 17.09 -4.19 -4.48
C ALA A 94 18.29 -3.31 -4.06
N GLY A 95 19.52 -3.77 -4.29
CA GLY A 95 20.73 -2.98 -4.02
C GLY A 95 20.80 -1.72 -4.89
N LEU A 96 20.55 -1.86 -6.20
CA LEU A 96 20.50 -0.73 -7.13
C LEU A 96 19.36 0.23 -6.76
N LEU A 97 18.17 -0.30 -6.44
CA LEU A 97 17.04 0.55 -6.08
C LEU A 97 17.30 1.32 -4.78
N ARG A 98 17.96 0.71 -3.79
CA ARG A 98 18.36 1.41 -2.57
C ARG A 98 19.36 2.53 -2.87
N GLU A 99 20.32 2.30 -3.75
CA GLU A 99 21.32 3.30 -4.15
C GLU A 99 20.68 4.50 -4.85
N ARG A 100 19.72 4.26 -5.74
CA ARG A 100 19.03 5.28 -6.53
C ARG A 100 17.93 6.03 -5.76
N LEU A 101 17.19 5.34 -4.90
CA LEU A 101 15.98 5.90 -4.30
C LEU A 101 16.13 6.30 -2.84
N GLY A 102 17.01 5.61 -2.10
CA GLY A 102 16.99 5.61 -0.64
C GLY A 102 15.85 4.76 -0.05
N VAL A 103 15.90 4.55 1.27
CA VAL A 103 14.95 3.70 2.02
C VAL A 103 14.55 4.29 3.37
N ASN A 104 15.03 5.50 3.69
CA ASN A 104 14.80 6.13 4.99
C ASN A 104 13.56 7.02 4.94
N ALA A 105 12.87 7.13 6.08
CA ALA A 105 11.80 8.11 6.24
C ALA A 105 12.34 9.53 6.02
N THR A 106 11.54 10.39 5.39
CA THR A 106 11.91 11.78 5.08
C THR A 106 11.65 12.74 6.24
N GLY A 107 10.77 12.36 7.18
CA GLY A 107 10.26 13.25 8.23
C GLY A 107 9.46 14.45 7.69
N LEU A 108 9.02 14.38 6.43
CA LEU A 108 8.33 15.46 5.71
C LEU A 108 7.12 14.90 4.95
N PRO A 109 6.17 15.76 4.55
CA PRO A 109 5.02 15.34 3.77
C PRO A 109 5.37 14.55 2.52
N PHE A 110 4.51 13.60 2.16
CA PHE A 110 4.75 12.62 1.11
C PHE A 110 4.98 13.21 -0.30
N ASN A 111 4.61 14.47 -0.52
CA ASN A 111 4.76 15.22 -1.77
C ASN A 111 5.70 16.43 -1.63
N SER A 112 6.56 16.43 -0.61
CA SER A 112 7.47 17.55 -0.30
C SER A 112 8.67 17.60 -1.27
N LEU A 113 8.84 18.74 -1.96
CA LEU A 113 10.05 19.00 -2.75
C LEU A 113 11.29 19.11 -1.85
N ALA A 114 11.12 19.68 -0.65
CA ALA A 114 12.20 19.82 0.32
C ALA A 114 12.79 18.48 0.75
N ALA A 115 12.02 17.39 0.68
CA ALA A 115 12.54 16.04 0.93
C ALA A 115 13.58 15.62 -0.13
N VAL A 116 13.36 16.01 -1.39
CA VAL A 116 14.31 15.80 -2.49
C VAL A 116 15.53 16.70 -2.31
N GLU A 117 15.33 18.00 -2.10
CA GLU A 117 16.43 18.98 -1.98
C GLU A 117 17.38 18.70 -0.81
N ARG A 118 16.84 18.21 0.31
CA ARG A 118 17.63 17.83 1.50
C ARG A 118 18.23 16.43 1.40
N GLY A 119 17.67 15.58 0.54
CA GLY A 119 18.10 14.22 0.35
C GLY A 119 19.48 14.15 -0.33
N PRO A 120 20.43 13.33 0.16
CA PRO A 120 21.70 13.12 -0.54
C PRO A 120 21.44 12.62 -1.96
N GLY A 121 21.84 13.40 -2.98
CA GLY A 121 21.56 13.08 -4.39
C GLY A 121 20.08 13.13 -4.79
N GLY A 122 19.22 13.84 -4.06
CA GLY A 122 17.78 13.86 -4.38
C GLY A 122 16.99 12.67 -3.83
N ARG A 123 17.66 11.77 -3.11
CA ARG A 123 17.09 10.48 -2.65
C ARG A 123 16.12 10.67 -1.49
N THR A 124 15.07 9.86 -1.49
CA THR A 124 14.02 9.83 -0.46
C THR A 124 13.73 8.37 -0.06
N ASN A 125 12.57 7.84 -0.44
CA ASN A 125 12.20 6.43 -0.33
C ASN A 125 11.03 6.10 -1.29
N PRO A 126 10.83 4.83 -1.66
CA PRO A 126 9.77 4.42 -2.61
C PRO A 126 8.32 4.66 -2.14
N MET A 127 8.06 5.04 -0.88
CA MET A 127 6.70 5.22 -0.36
C MET A 127 6.20 6.68 -0.44
N VAL A 128 7.12 7.64 -0.58
CA VAL A 128 6.80 9.04 -0.91
C VAL A 128 6.72 9.24 -2.42
N ASN A 129 6.09 10.34 -2.88
CA ASN A 129 5.84 10.55 -4.31
C ASN A 129 7.11 10.63 -5.14
N SER A 130 8.14 11.34 -4.67
CA SER A 130 9.42 11.46 -5.37
C SER A 130 10.06 10.11 -5.63
N GLY A 131 10.23 9.29 -4.58
CA GLY A 131 10.82 7.98 -4.74
C GLY A 131 9.94 7.03 -5.53
N ALA A 132 8.61 7.11 -5.45
CA ALA A 132 7.72 6.30 -6.28
C ALA A 132 7.76 6.68 -7.78
N ILE A 133 7.87 7.97 -8.11
CA ILE A 133 8.11 8.44 -9.48
C ILE A 133 9.47 7.92 -9.98
N GLY A 134 10.51 8.02 -9.14
CA GLY A 134 11.81 7.41 -9.40
C GLY A 134 11.71 5.91 -9.67
N THR A 135 11.03 5.16 -8.81
CA THR A 135 10.81 3.71 -8.96
C THR A 135 10.18 3.37 -10.30
N VAL A 136 9.05 3.99 -10.64
CA VAL A 136 8.31 3.63 -11.87
C VAL A 136 9.06 4.06 -13.13
N SER A 137 9.85 5.14 -13.07
CA SER A 137 10.71 5.56 -14.19
C SER A 137 11.78 4.52 -14.55
N LEU A 138 12.20 3.71 -13.56
CA LEU A 138 13.18 2.62 -13.72
C LEU A 138 12.55 1.31 -14.20
N ALA A 139 11.22 1.24 -14.39
CA ALA A 139 10.57 0.03 -14.89
C ALA A 139 11.22 -0.45 -16.22
N PRO A 140 11.38 -1.77 -16.44
CA PRO A 140 11.86 -2.30 -17.70
C PRO A 140 10.95 -1.95 -18.88
N GLY A 141 11.55 -1.66 -20.05
CA GLY A 141 10.83 -1.32 -21.29
C GLY A 141 11.60 -0.28 -22.10
N ALA A 142 11.54 -0.38 -23.43
CA ALA A 142 12.24 0.55 -24.33
C ALA A 142 11.52 1.90 -24.48
N ASP A 143 10.20 1.93 -24.24
CA ASP A 143 9.35 3.11 -24.31
C ASP A 143 8.33 3.14 -23.14
N VAL A 144 7.58 4.23 -23.04
CA VAL A 144 6.58 4.44 -21.98
C VAL A 144 5.48 3.38 -21.97
N GLU A 145 5.06 2.87 -23.12
CA GLU A 145 3.97 1.89 -23.21
C GLU A 145 4.45 0.49 -22.79
N GLN A 146 5.68 0.11 -23.13
CA GLN A 146 6.29 -1.13 -22.64
C GLN A 146 6.54 -1.08 -21.12
N LYS A 147 7.02 0.05 -20.60
CA LYS A 147 7.15 0.28 -19.15
C LYS A 147 5.79 0.17 -18.45
N TRP A 148 4.76 0.77 -19.04
CA TRP A 148 3.40 0.69 -18.53
C TRP A 148 2.86 -0.74 -18.54
N ALA A 149 3.07 -1.48 -19.64
CA ALA A 149 2.68 -2.88 -19.75
C ALA A 149 3.33 -3.74 -18.67
N PHE A 150 4.62 -3.55 -18.37
CA PHE A 150 5.32 -4.22 -17.28
C PHE A 150 4.65 -3.94 -15.93
N VAL A 151 4.40 -2.66 -15.60
CA VAL A 151 3.80 -2.26 -14.33
C VAL A 151 2.38 -2.80 -14.19
N ARG A 152 1.52 -2.61 -15.20
CA ARG A 152 0.13 -3.06 -15.17
C ARG A 152 0.03 -4.58 -15.08
N ALA A 153 0.84 -5.32 -15.84
CA ALA A 153 0.85 -6.78 -15.80
C ALA A 153 1.30 -7.29 -14.43
N GLY A 154 2.36 -6.71 -13.85
CA GLY A 154 2.83 -7.07 -12.52
C GLY A 154 1.78 -6.81 -11.43
N LEU A 155 1.16 -5.62 -11.42
CA LEU A 155 0.10 -5.30 -10.46
C LEU A 155 -1.14 -6.19 -10.63
N SER A 156 -1.47 -6.55 -11.87
CA SER A 156 -2.55 -7.51 -12.18
C SER A 156 -2.26 -8.91 -11.64
N ARG A 157 -1.01 -9.38 -11.77
CA ARG A 157 -0.58 -10.65 -11.17
C ARG A 157 -0.71 -10.62 -9.65
N PHE A 158 -0.31 -9.51 -9.00
CA PHE A 158 -0.48 -9.35 -7.56
C PHE A 158 -1.94 -9.45 -7.13
N ALA A 159 -2.86 -8.85 -7.90
CA ALA A 159 -4.29 -8.91 -7.62
C ALA A 159 -4.94 -10.26 -8.00
N GLY A 160 -4.27 -11.08 -8.83
CA GLY A 160 -4.81 -12.32 -9.37
C GLY A 160 -5.88 -12.10 -10.45
N ARG A 161 -5.99 -10.89 -11.02
CA ARG A 161 -6.91 -10.51 -12.10
C ARG A 161 -6.35 -9.31 -12.88
N GLU A 162 -6.85 -9.09 -14.09
CA GLU A 162 -6.50 -7.88 -14.84
C GLU A 162 -7.00 -6.62 -14.11
N LEU A 163 -6.11 -5.65 -13.91
CA LEU A 163 -6.42 -4.32 -13.40
C LEU A 163 -6.55 -3.32 -14.55
N LEU A 164 -7.61 -2.53 -14.51
CA LEU A 164 -7.94 -1.52 -15.50
C LEU A 164 -7.81 -0.12 -14.89
N LEU A 165 -7.53 0.87 -15.73
CA LEU A 165 -7.57 2.27 -15.31
C LEU A 165 -9.01 2.67 -14.99
N ASP A 166 -9.15 3.50 -13.97
CA ASP A 166 -10.40 4.15 -13.65
C ASP A 166 -10.62 5.33 -14.61
N GLU A 167 -11.68 5.21 -15.43
CA GLU A 167 -11.96 6.14 -16.53
C GLU A 167 -12.39 7.53 -16.06
N GLU A 168 -12.85 7.67 -14.81
CA GLU A 168 -13.26 8.95 -14.22
C GLU A 168 -12.11 9.58 -13.44
N ILE A 169 -11.40 8.79 -12.62
CA ILE A 169 -10.31 9.28 -11.78
C ILE A 169 -9.08 9.64 -12.62
N PHE A 170 -8.70 8.82 -13.61
CA PHE A 170 -7.45 9.03 -14.36
C PHE A 170 -7.39 10.40 -15.06
N PRO A 171 -8.39 10.83 -15.85
CA PRO A 171 -8.37 12.17 -16.46
C PRO A 171 -8.30 13.30 -15.44
N SER A 172 -9.04 13.19 -14.33
CA SER A 172 -9.03 14.19 -13.25
C SER A 172 -7.63 14.32 -12.62
N VAL A 173 -6.98 13.19 -12.30
CA VAL A 173 -5.63 13.19 -11.71
C VAL A 173 -4.61 13.69 -12.73
N ALA A 174 -4.66 13.22 -13.97
CA ALA A 174 -3.74 13.63 -15.02
C ALA A 174 -3.78 15.13 -15.29
N ALA A 175 -4.97 15.75 -15.24
CA ALA A 175 -5.14 17.19 -15.42
C ALA A 175 -4.56 18.04 -14.29
N THR A 176 -4.52 17.52 -13.05
CA THR A 176 -4.25 18.30 -11.83
C THR A 176 -3.01 17.87 -11.04
N ASN A 177 -2.24 16.89 -11.53
CA ASN A 177 -1.02 16.35 -10.90
C ASN A 177 0.22 17.28 -10.93
N HIS A 178 0.03 18.62 -10.89
CA HIS A 178 1.10 19.63 -11.01
C HIS A 178 2.27 19.41 -10.04
N ARG A 179 1.96 18.99 -8.80
CA ARG A 179 2.97 18.70 -7.78
C ARG A 179 3.90 17.54 -8.19
N ASN A 180 3.35 16.49 -8.81
CA ASN A 180 4.13 15.36 -9.29
C ASN A 180 4.99 15.76 -10.51
N ARG A 181 4.48 16.63 -11.39
CA ARG A 181 5.28 17.21 -12.48
C ARG A 181 6.47 18.01 -11.95
N ALA A 182 6.27 18.80 -10.90
CA ALA A 182 7.37 19.53 -10.26
C ALA A 182 8.41 18.58 -9.63
N LEU A 183 7.96 17.53 -8.93
CA LEU A 183 8.86 16.51 -8.37
C LEU A 183 9.67 15.79 -9.45
N ALA A 184 9.05 15.38 -10.55
CA ALA A 184 9.75 14.69 -11.63
C ALA A 184 10.81 15.58 -12.29
N ASN A 185 10.48 16.85 -12.58
CA ASN A 185 11.46 17.80 -13.12
C ASN A 185 12.62 18.05 -12.14
N LEU A 186 12.33 18.13 -10.83
CA LEU A 186 13.38 18.24 -9.82
C LEU A 186 14.26 16.99 -9.77
N LEU A 187 13.69 15.78 -9.78
CA LEU A 187 14.47 14.53 -9.83
C LEU A 187 15.34 14.43 -11.07
N ALA A 188 14.89 14.98 -12.20
CA ALA A 188 15.67 15.05 -13.44
C ALA A 188 16.97 15.84 -13.26
N THR A 189 16.96 16.92 -12.46
CA THR A 189 18.19 17.71 -12.20
C THR A 189 19.23 16.95 -11.41
N TYR A 190 18.83 15.88 -10.69
CA TYR A 190 19.72 14.98 -9.96
C TYR A 190 20.12 13.73 -10.77
N GLY A 191 19.56 13.52 -11.97
CA GLY A 191 19.83 12.33 -12.78
C GLY A 191 19.20 11.04 -12.23
N GLU A 192 18.19 11.16 -11.36
CA GLU A 192 17.61 10.02 -10.65
C GLU A 192 16.51 9.29 -11.42
N LEU A 193 16.01 9.87 -12.52
CA LEU A 193 14.99 9.23 -13.37
C LEU A 193 15.59 8.27 -14.40
N GLY A 194 14.87 7.17 -14.66
CA GLY A 194 15.18 6.18 -15.69
C GLY A 194 14.53 6.42 -17.06
N CYS A 195 13.76 7.51 -17.21
CA CYS A 195 13.13 7.95 -18.45
C CYS A 195 12.83 9.46 -18.39
N ASP A 196 12.20 10.00 -19.43
CA ASP A 196 11.79 11.41 -19.46
C ASP A 196 10.87 11.75 -18.27
N PRO A 197 10.99 12.95 -17.66
CA PRO A 197 10.14 13.37 -16.54
C PRO A 197 8.64 13.31 -16.84
N ALA A 198 8.21 13.62 -18.07
CA ALA A 198 6.81 13.53 -18.45
C ALA A 198 6.33 12.08 -18.46
N ASP A 199 7.11 11.16 -19.02
CA ASP A 199 6.81 9.73 -19.03
C ASP A 199 6.76 9.15 -17.61
N ALA A 200 7.70 9.55 -16.74
CA ALA A 200 7.71 9.11 -15.34
C ALA A 200 6.42 9.53 -14.59
N VAL A 201 5.94 10.74 -14.85
CA VAL A 201 4.68 11.25 -14.26
C VAL A 201 3.47 10.55 -14.84
N ASP A 202 3.45 10.28 -16.15
CA ASP A 202 2.38 9.53 -16.80
C ASP A 202 2.27 8.12 -16.20
N LEU A 203 3.38 7.37 -16.17
CA LEU A 203 3.47 6.04 -15.55
C LEU A 203 3.01 6.05 -14.08
N TYR A 204 3.49 7.02 -13.29
CA TYR A 204 3.10 7.18 -11.89
C TYR A 204 1.60 7.48 -11.73
N THR A 205 1.04 8.27 -12.64
CA THR A 205 -0.39 8.62 -12.63
C THR A 205 -1.23 7.41 -13.02
N ARG A 206 -0.85 6.69 -14.08
CA ARG A 206 -1.54 5.47 -14.52
C ARG A 206 -1.56 4.40 -13.41
N GLN A 207 -0.43 4.08 -12.76
CA GLN A 207 -0.44 3.09 -11.66
C GLN A 207 -1.36 3.51 -10.50
N SER A 208 -1.43 4.82 -10.22
CA SER A 208 -2.23 5.36 -9.11
C SER A 208 -3.72 5.28 -9.41
N CYS A 209 -4.10 5.26 -10.69
CA CYS A 209 -5.49 5.25 -11.12
C CYS A 209 -5.97 3.85 -11.55
N LEU A 210 -5.24 2.78 -11.24
CA LEU A 210 -5.76 1.42 -11.41
C LEU A 210 -6.89 1.16 -10.41
N ARG A 211 -8.00 0.58 -10.90
CA ARG A 211 -9.18 0.26 -10.09
C ARG A 211 -9.01 -1.08 -9.37
N VAL A 212 -9.07 -1.03 -8.04
CA VAL A 212 -8.97 -2.17 -7.12
C VAL A 212 -10.11 -2.20 -6.12
N THR A 213 -10.27 -3.31 -5.42
CA THR A 213 -11.15 -3.47 -4.26
C THR A 213 -10.34 -3.72 -2.99
N ALA A 214 -10.98 -3.73 -1.82
CA ALA A 214 -10.31 -4.15 -0.59
C ALA A 214 -9.89 -5.62 -0.70
N THR A 215 -10.70 -6.45 -1.35
CA THR A 215 -10.39 -7.86 -1.65
C THR A 215 -9.13 -8.02 -2.50
N ASP A 216 -8.95 -7.17 -3.53
CA ASP A 216 -7.73 -7.17 -4.33
C ASP A 216 -6.53 -6.78 -3.48
N LEU A 217 -6.60 -5.66 -2.74
CA LEU A 217 -5.50 -5.19 -1.92
C LEU A 217 -5.07 -6.21 -0.85
N ALA A 218 -6.01 -6.89 -0.21
CA ALA A 218 -5.72 -7.97 0.73
C ALA A 218 -5.02 -9.14 0.02
N SER A 219 -5.47 -9.51 -1.18
CA SER A 219 -4.84 -10.57 -1.98
C SER A 219 -3.40 -10.19 -2.39
N MET A 220 -3.19 -8.95 -2.86
CA MET A 220 -1.88 -8.40 -3.21
C MET A 220 -0.93 -8.40 -1.99
N GLY A 221 -1.43 -7.94 -0.83
CA GLY A 221 -0.68 -7.98 0.42
C GLY A 221 -0.34 -9.40 0.87
N ALA A 222 -1.25 -10.36 0.67
CA ALA A 222 -1.01 -11.76 1.01
C ALA A 222 0.10 -12.39 0.16
N VAL A 223 0.32 -11.91 -1.08
CA VAL A 223 1.50 -12.31 -1.87
C VAL A 223 2.80 -11.90 -1.16
N LEU A 224 2.88 -10.67 -0.67
CA LEU A 224 4.06 -10.20 0.09
C LEU A 224 4.23 -10.97 1.41
N ALA A 225 3.13 -11.24 2.12
CA ALA A 225 3.15 -12.06 3.33
C ALA A 225 3.65 -13.49 3.07
N ASN A 226 3.30 -14.05 1.91
CA ASN A 226 3.62 -15.43 1.50
C ASN A 226 4.96 -15.54 0.74
N GLY A 227 5.92 -14.66 1.02
CA GLY A 227 7.26 -14.74 0.41
C GLY A 227 7.25 -14.60 -1.12
N GLY A 228 6.28 -13.85 -1.66
CA GLY A 228 6.18 -13.49 -3.07
C GLY A 228 5.38 -14.48 -3.91
N VAL A 229 4.72 -15.46 -3.29
CA VAL A 229 3.88 -16.45 -3.98
C VAL A 229 2.42 -16.12 -3.77
N HIS A 230 1.65 -16.01 -4.85
CA HIS A 230 0.23 -15.72 -4.76
C HIS A 230 -0.54 -16.91 -4.16
N PRO A 231 -1.20 -16.76 -3.00
CA PRO A 231 -1.77 -17.89 -2.24
C PRO A 231 -2.76 -18.77 -3.01
N ARG A 232 -3.54 -18.18 -3.92
CA ARG A 232 -4.57 -18.92 -4.69
C ARG A 232 -4.10 -19.48 -6.03
N THR A 233 -3.17 -18.81 -6.72
CA THR A 233 -2.71 -19.23 -8.06
C THR A 233 -1.43 -20.05 -7.99
N GLY A 234 -0.70 -20.01 -6.88
CA GLY A 234 0.60 -20.67 -6.71
C GLY A 234 1.74 -20.00 -7.49
N GLU A 235 1.47 -18.90 -8.19
CA GLU A 235 2.45 -18.19 -8.99
C GLU A 235 3.47 -17.48 -8.09
N ARG A 236 4.76 -17.57 -8.41
CA ARG A 236 5.80 -16.73 -7.82
C ARG A 236 5.91 -15.42 -8.60
N LEU A 237 5.61 -14.30 -7.92
CA LEU A 237 5.66 -12.97 -8.51
C LEU A 237 7.00 -12.28 -8.28
N VAL A 238 7.51 -12.40 -7.05
CA VAL A 238 8.81 -11.86 -6.63
C VAL A 238 9.52 -12.85 -5.70
N ALA A 239 10.83 -12.70 -5.54
CA ALA A 239 11.61 -13.49 -4.61
C ALA A 239 11.33 -13.08 -3.16
N ALA A 240 11.45 -14.04 -2.21
CA ALA A 240 11.22 -13.76 -0.79
C ALA A 240 12.09 -12.61 -0.21
N PRO A 241 13.37 -12.43 -0.61
CA PRO A 241 14.14 -11.26 -0.20
C PRO A 241 13.54 -9.92 -0.66
N VAL A 242 12.92 -9.87 -1.84
CA VAL A 242 12.24 -8.67 -2.34
C VAL A 242 11.03 -8.31 -1.48
N CYS A 243 10.28 -9.32 -1.01
CA CYS A 243 9.21 -9.10 -0.03
C CYS A 243 9.77 -8.49 1.26
N HIS A 244 10.88 -9.02 1.79
CA HIS A 244 11.52 -8.46 2.98
C HIS A 244 11.86 -6.97 2.83
N TYR A 245 12.51 -6.57 1.73
CA TYR A 245 12.84 -5.15 1.51
C TYR A 245 11.59 -4.28 1.36
N THR A 246 10.59 -4.77 0.65
CA THR A 246 9.32 -4.05 0.45
C THR A 246 8.61 -3.82 1.78
N LEU A 247 8.50 -4.86 2.60
CA LEU A 247 7.87 -4.80 3.92
C LEU A 247 8.65 -3.92 4.90
N ALA A 248 9.98 -3.93 4.84
CA ALA A 248 10.82 -3.05 5.65
C ALA A 248 10.54 -1.57 5.35
N VAL A 249 10.44 -1.20 4.07
CA VAL A 249 10.19 0.21 3.70
C VAL A 249 8.73 0.60 3.91
N MET A 250 7.78 -0.33 3.78
CA MET A 250 6.39 -0.12 4.22
C MET A 250 6.32 0.17 5.73
N ALA A 251 7.08 -0.56 6.55
CA ALA A 251 7.09 -0.35 7.99
C ALA A 251 7.62 1.04 8.40
N THR A 252 8.60 1.58 7.68
CA THR A 252 9.24 2.85 8.04
C THR A 252 8.62 4.09 7.39
N ALA A 253 7.92 3.95 6.25
CA ALA A 253 7.43 5.08 5.46
C ALA A 253 6.04 4.88 4.85
N GLY A 254 5.28 3.88 5.31
CA GLY A 254 4.05 3.45 4.68
C GLY A 254 2.82 4.34 4.90
N LEU A 255 2.71 5.01 6.04
CA LEU A 255 1.53 5.79 6.46
C LEU A 255 1.82 7.29 6.49
N TYR A 256 2.62 7.75 5.52
CA TYR A 256 3.03 9.15 5.39
C TYR A 256 3.72 9.67 6.66
N GLU A 257 3.39 10.88 7.13
CA GLU A 257 3.95 11.52 8.31
C GLU A 257 3.75 10.71 9.60
N THR A 258 2.68 9.89 9.70
CA THR A 258 2.35 9.11 10.89
C THR A 258 2.84 7.66 10.84
N SER A 259 3.81 7.35 9.97
CA SER A 259 4.38 5.99 9.88
C SER A 259 4.98 5.49 11.20
N GLY A 260 5.55 6.40 12.01
CA GLY A 260 6.07 6.07 13.35
C GLY A 260 4.97 5.69 14.33
N ASP A 261 3.92 6.52 14.43
CA ASP A 261 2.76 6.27 15.30
C ASP A 261 2.03 4.98 14.88
N TRP A 262 1.85 4.76 13.58
CA TRP A 262 1.30 3.52 13.04
C TRP A 262 2.09 2.30 13.47
N LEU A 263 3.43 2.34 13.35
CA LEU A 263 4.27 1.22 13.73
C LEU A 263 4.27 0.99 15.24
N TYR A 264 4.06 2.03 16.04
CA TYR A 264 3.92 1.93 17.49
C TYR A 264 2.57 1.32 17.91
N ASP A 265 1.45 1.79 17.34
CA ASP A 265 0.09 1.40 17.74
C ASP A 265 -0.39 0.11 17.08
N VAL A 266 -0.07 -0.10 15.80
CA VAL A 266 -0.55 -1.24 15.00
C VAL A 266 0.51 -2.33 14.86
N GLY A 267 1.78 -1.95 14.75
CA GLY A 267 2.92 -2.88 14.80
C GLY A 267 3.15 -3.74 13.56
N VAL A 268 2.59 -3.37 12.41
CA VAL A 268 2.73 -4.13 11.15
C VAL A 268 3.00 -3.23 9.95
N PRO A 269 3.78 -3.69 8.95
CA PRO A 269 3.96 -2.98 7.68
C PRO A 269 2.61 -2.62 7.06
N GLY A 270 2.45 -1.36 6.66
CA GLY A 270 1.23 -0.89 6.01
C GLY A 270 1.50 0.08 4.87
N LYS A 271 0.49 0.35 4.05
CA LYS A 271 0.50 1.46 3.09
C LYS A 271 -0.92 2.01 2.93
N SER A 272 -1.05 3.32 3.05
CA SER A 272 -2.29 4.05 2.74
C SER A 272 -2.25 4.72 1.37
N GLY A 273 -3.44 5.02 0.84
CA GLY A 273 -3.65 5.87 -0.31
C GLY A 273 -4.74 6.90 -0.02
N ILE A 274 -4.57 8.10 -0.58
CA ILE A 274 -5.56 9.18 -0.44
C ILE A 274 -6.92 8.88 -1.12
N GLY A 275 -7.04 7.73 -1.79
CA GLY A 275 -8.34 7.21 -2.22
C GLY A 275 -9.14 6.58 -1.09
N GLY A 276 -8.57 6.42 0.11
CA GLY A 276 -9.23 5.75 1.26
C GLY A 276 -8.82 4.29 1.45
N GLY A 277 -7.96 3.76 0.57
CA GLY A 277 -7.42 2.41 0.69
C GLY A 277 -6.28 2.31 1.71
N ILE A 278 -6.26 1.24 2.50
CA ILE A 278 -5.14 0.82 3.35
C ILE A 278 -4.89 -0.67 3.09
N VAL A 279 -3.62 -1.05 2.97
CA VAL A 279 -3.17 -2.45 3.03
C VAL A 279 -2.19 -2.62 4.19
N VAL A 280 -2.31 -3.72 4.91
CA VAL A 280 -1.51 -4.10 6.07
C VAL A 280 -1.02 -5.53 5.86
N VAL A 281 0.26 -5.78 6.06
CA VAL A 281 0.86 -7.08 5.73
C VAL A 281 1.59 -7.65 6.94
N SER A 282 1.15 -8.83 7.37
CA SER A 282 1.82 -9.62 8.41
C SER A 282 2.61 -10.75 7.74
N PRO A 283 3.95 -10.67 7.68
CA PRO A 283 4.80 -11.74 7.15
C PRO A 283 4.40 -13.12 7.68
N GLY A 284 4.34 -14.10 6.80
CA GLY A 284 3.92 -15.46 7.12
C GLY A 284 2.40 -15.64 7.21
N LYS A 285 1.64 -14.69 7.76
CA LYS A 285 0.20 -14.92 8.07
C LYS A 285 -0.74 -14.55 6.93
N GLY A 286 -0.59 -13.35 6.39
CA GLY A 286 -1.53 -12.78 5.45
C GLY A 286 -1.53 -11.26 5.45
N ALA A 287 -2.60 -10.69 4.91
CA ALA A 287 -2.80 -9.26 4.86
C ALA A 287 -4.23 -8.86 5.20
N LEU A 288 -4.38 -7.62 5.65
CA LEU A 288 -5.66 -6.95 5.80
C LEU A 288 -5.70 -5.79 4.81
N ALA A 289 -6.87 -5.52 4.27
CA ALA A 289 -7.11 -4.30 3.54
C ALA A 289 -8.43 -3.67 3.95
N ALA A 290 -8.47 -2.36 3.89
CA ALA A 290 -9.64 -1.56 4.16
C ALA A 290 -9.81 -0.52 3.07
N PHE A 291 -11.06 -0.15 2.79
CA PHE A 291 -11.41 1.00 1.98
C PHE A 291 -12.46 1.83 2.71
N SER A 292 -12.15 3.11 2.94
CA SER A 292 -13.10 4.11 3.39
C SER A 292 -12.61 5.50 2.98
N PRO A 293 -13.38 6.28 2.18
CA PRO A 293 -12.91 7.56 1.65
C PRO A 293 -12.55 8.64 2.68
N PRO A 294 -13.26 8.82 3.81
CA PRO A 294 -12.88 9.81 4.81
C PRO A 294 -11.47 9.60 5.38
N LEU A 295 -10.62 10.62 5.22
CA LEU A 295 -9.24 10.66 5.66
C LEU A 295 -9.05 11.57 6.86
N ASP A 296 -8.03 11.28 7.67
CA ASP A 296 -7.48 12.22 8.64
C ASP A 296 -6.68 13.35 7.97
N GLU A 297 -6.09 14.23 8.78
CA GLU A 297 -5.30 15.37 8.30
C GLU A 297 -3.99 14.96 7.58
N TYR A 298 -3.53 13.72 7.74
CA TYR A 298 -2.33 13.17 7.11
C TYR A 298 -2.63 12.38 5.82
N GLY A 299 -3.92 12.22 5.49
CA GLY A 299 -4.37 11.54 4.28
C GLY A 299 -4.55 10.02 4.43
N ASN A 300 -4.68 9.52 5.66
CA ASN A 300 -4.94 8.11 5.95
C ASN A 300 -6.43 7.88 6.26
N SER A 301 -7.00 6.77 5.77
CA SER A 301 -8.41 6.43 6.03
C SER A 301 -8.69 6.27 7.52
N VAL A 302 -9.65 7.02 8.07
CA VAL A 302 -9.94 6.97 9.51
C VAL A 302 -10.45 5.59 9.92
N ARG A 303 -11.53 5.11 9.29
CA ARG A 303 -12.10 3.78 9.56
C ARG A 303 -11.12 2.65 9.24
N GLY A 304 -10.33 2.81 8.18
CA GLY A 304 -9.30 1.84 7.82
C GLY A 304 -8.20 1.68 8.88
N GLN A 305 -7.75 2.79 9.48
CA GLN A 305 -6.76 2.77 10.57
C GLN A 305 -7.31 2.10 11.83
N LEU A 306 -8.53 2.46 12.24
CA LEU A 306 -9.20 1.87 13.40
C LEU A 306 -9.39 0.35 13.24
N ALA A 307 -9.89 -0.08 12.07
CA ALA A 307 -10.07 -1.49 11.77
C ALA A 307 -8.74 -2.25 11.75
N ALA A 308 -7.68 -1.67 11.16
CA ALA A 308 -6.36 -2.28 11.15
C ALA A 308 -5.76 -2.43 12.56
N GLY A 309 -5.88 -1.42 13.42
CA GLY A 309 -5.45 -1.49 14.82
C GLY A 309 -6.17 -2.60 15.58
N HIS A 310 -7.50 -2.65 15.48
CA HIS A 310 -8.32 -3.68 16.11
C HIS A 310 -7.95 -5.09 15.62
N LEU A 311 -7.91 -5.29 14.30
CA LEU A 311 -7.62 -6.60 13.71
C LEU A 311 -6.18 -7.04 13.95
N SER A 312 -5.21 -6.10 13.98
CA SER A 312 -3.82 -6.43 14.32
C SER A 312 -3.73 -7.06 15.72
N GLN A 313 -4.43 -6.48 16.70
CA GLN A 313 -4.47 -7.00 18.06
C GLN A 313 -5.24 -8.32 18.14
N ARG A 314 -6.45 -8.38 17.57
CA ARG A 314 -7.33 -9.57 17.62
C ARG A 314 -6.75 -10.80 16.93
N LEU A 315 -6.05 -10.60 15.81
CA LEU A 315 -5.47 -11.69 15.00
C LEU A 315 -3.98 -11.90 15.27
N GLY A 316 -3.41 -11.10 16.18
CA GLY A 316 -2.02 -11.21 16.59
C GLY A 316 -1.01 -10.78 15.55
N LEU A 317 -1.34 -9.88 14.63
CA LEU A 317 -0.54 -9.61 13.43
C LEU A 317 0.78 -8.88 13.71
N THR A 318 0.82 -8.10 14.79
CA THR A 318 1.98 -7.27 15.17
C THR A 318 3.30 -8.03 15.16
N LEU A 319 4.35 -7.35 14.67
CA LEU A 319 5.73 -7.83 14.66
C LEU A 319 6.44 -7.64 16.01
N PHE A 320 5.85 -6.85 16.93
CA PHE A 320 6.52 -6.37 18.14
C PHE A 320 5.89 -6.88 19.44
N ALA A 321 5.00 -7.87 19.36
CA ALA A 321 4.49 -8.56 20.54
C ALA A 321 5.13 -9.94 20.69
N SER A 322 5.28 -10.39 21.93
CA SER A 322 5.68 -11.75 22.28
C SER A 322 4.96 -12.17 23.56
N GLU A 323 4.74 -13.48 23.71
CA GLU A 323 4.27 -14.05 24.97
C GLU A 323 5.45 -14.70 25.72
N PRO A 324 5.45 -14.69 27.07
CA PRO A 324 6.44 -15.45 27.83
C PRO A 324 6.31 -16.94 27.50
N SER A 325 7.45 -17.62 27.32
CA SER A 325 7.47 -19.08 27.20
C SER A 325 6.76 -19.70 28.40
N ALA A 326 5.78 -20.58 28.15
CA ALA A 326 5.24 -21.44 29.19
C ALA A 326 6.40 -22.26 29.77
N ARG A 327 6.66 -22.13 31.06
CA ARG A 327 7.59 -22.96 31.83
C ARG A 327 6.80 -23.93 32.67
#